data_AF-A0A9R1JFQ8-F1
#
_entry.id   AF-A0A9R1JFQ8-F1
#
_cell.length_a   1.000
_cell.length_b   1.000
_cell.length_c   1.000
_cell.angle_alpha   90.00
_cell.angle_beta   90.00
_cell.angle_gamma   90.00
#
_symmetry.space_group_name_H-M   'P 1'
#
loop_
_entity.id
_entity.type
_entity.pdbx_description
1 polymer ?
#
loop_
_entity_poly.entity_id
_entity_poly.type
_entity_poly.pdbx_seq_one_letter_code
_entity_poly.pdbx_strand_id
1 'polypeptide(L)'
;MASTGVSRRSSIMASRLSASAEAMRASEGGKQRHAVLARRVEYDEESLAGEPQYDVFINHRGVDTKRTVARLLYDRLAQSGIRGFLDNMSMRPGDRLRETISAGISECSVAVAIFSPSYFDSEYCLWELATLVESRKTIIPIFYNIKPSDLVLPEALAASDDYLPQDVERYKYALREAKNTVGLTYDSATGDIAELVSAAADAVLYHMEKMVRVQRRETIVSRL
;
A
#
# COMPACT_ATOMS: atom_id res chain seq x y z
N MET A 1 -39.00 -17.44 -37.06
CA MET A 1 -37.83 -17.13 -37.92
C MET A 1 -37.21 -15.84 -37.40
N ALA A 2 -35.88 -15.77 -37.39
CA ALA A 2 -34.99 -14.76 -36.79
C ALA A 2 -35.27 -13.30 -37.26
N SER A 3 -34.70 -12.20 -36.75
CA SER A 3 -33.35 -11.90 -36.24
C SER A 3 -33.27 -10.40 -35.86
N THR A 4 -32.40 -10.02 -34.90
CA THR A 4 -31.57 -8.76 -34.80
C THR A 4 -32.23 -7.37 -34.89
N GLY A 5 -31.83 -6.29 -34.22
CA GLY A 5 -30.68 -5.93 -33.38
C GLY A 5 -30.41 -4.40 -33.46
N VAL A 6 -29.93 -3.83 -32.34
CA VAL A 6 -28.99 -2.67 -32.21
C VAL A 6 -29.46 -1.19 -32.34
N SER A 7 -29.30 -0.48 -31.21
CA SER A 7 -28.69 0.85 -30.92
C SER A 7 -29.07 2.14 -31.68
N ARG A 8 -29.43 3.17 -30.89
CA ARG A 8 -29.08 4.61 -31.08
C ARG A 8 -29.69 5.45 -29.95
N ARG A 9 -28.88 5.88 -28.97
CA ARG A 9 -29.16 7.11 -28.18
C ARG A 9 -27.84 7.80 -27.82
N SER A 10 -27.31 8.48 -28.82
CA SER A 10 -26.42 9.64 -28.65
C SER A 10 -27.30 10.89 -28.48
N SER A 11 -26.73 11.93 -27.87
CA SER A 11 -27.30 13.27 -27.63
C SER A 11 -28.05 13.44 -26.30
N ILE A 12 -27.34 13.95 -25.30
CA ILE A 12 -27.67 15.11 -24.44
C ILE A 12 -26.45 15.24 -23.51
N MET A 13 -25.43 16.00 -23.93
CA MET A 13 -24.33 16.59 -23.11
C MET A 13 -23.26 17.29 -23.99
N ALA A 14 -23.63 17.76 -25.19
CA ALA A 14 -22.72 18.47 -26.10
C ALA A 14 -23.18 19.92 -26.38
N SER A 15 -23.90 20.56 -25.45
CA SER A 15 -24.50 21.89 -25.68
C SER A 15 -24.28 22.89 -24.54
N ARG A 16 -23.26 22.72 -23.70
CA ARG A 16 -22.91 23.72 -22.66
C ARG A 16 -21.48 24.27 -22.68
N LEU A 17 -20.66 23.91 -23.68
CA LEU A 17 -19.28 24.38 -23.78
C LEU A 17 -19.03 25.50 -24.82
N SER A 18 -20.03 25.90 -25.62
CA SER A 18 -19.84 27.01 -26.58
C SER A 18 -20.15 28.40 -26.02
N ALA A 19 -20.85 28.50 -24.88
CA ALA A 19 -21.30 29.80 -24.35
C ALA A 19 -20.23 30.55 -23.54
N SER A 20 -19.09 29.93 -23.22
CA SER A 20 -18.05 30.56 -22.39
C SER A 20 -16.88 31.16 -23.19
N ALA A 21 -16.77 30.84 -24.48
CA ALA A 21 -15.68 31.33 -25.35
C ALA A 21 -15.99 32.71 -25.97
N GLU A 22 -17.26 33.10 -26.11
CA GLU A 22 -17.65 34.39 -26.71
C GLU A 22 -17.68 35.55 -25.71
N ALA A 23 -17.67 35.27 -24.40
CA ALA A 23 -17.69 36.30 -23.35
C ALA A 23 -16.31 36.96 -23.08
N MET A 24 -15.22 36.48 -23.70
CA MET A 24 -13.86 36.97 -23.44
C MET A 24 -13.30 37.94 -24.49
N ARG A 25 -14.07 38.29 -25.53
CA ARG A 25 -13.63 39.22 -26.60
C ARG A 25 -14.08 40.68 -26.42
N ALA A 26 -14.30 41.12 -25.18
CA ALA A 26 -14.59 42.52 -24.90
C ALA A 26 -13.95 42.99 -23.59
N SER A 27 -12.68 43.40 -23.65
CA SER A 27 -12.15 44.63 -23.02
C SER A 27 -10.62 44.59 -22.99
N GLU A 28 -10.01 45.26 -23.96
CA GLU A 28 -8.63 45.75 -23.81
C GLU A 28 -8.65 46.95 -22.88
N GLY A 29 -7.89 46.90 -21.77
CA GLY A 29 -7.92 47.97 -20.79
C GLY A 29 -7.02 47.79 -19.57
N GLY A 30 -5.71 47.58 -19.78
CA GLY A 30 -4.67 48.06 -18.85
C GLY A 30 -4.18 47.16 -17.70
N LYS A 31 -2.87 47.29 -17.47
CA LYS A 31 -2.06 46.97 -16.27
C LYS A 31 -1.49 45.55 -16.13
N GLN A 32 -0.21 45.48 -16.54
CA GLN A 32 0.89 44.65 -16.04
C GLN A 32 0.58 43.77 -14.82
N ARG A 33 0.60 42.44 -15.00
CA ARG A 33 1.07 41.47 -14.00
C ARG A 33 1.70 40.26 -14.68
N HIS A 34 2.98 40.04 -14.37
CA HIS A 34 3.80 38.82 -14.50
C HIS A 34 3.18 37.64 -15.27
N ALA A 35 3.55 37.50 -16.55
CA ALA A 35 3.36 36.26 -17.29
C ALA A 35 4.44 35.25 -16.86
N VAL A 36 4.09 34.32 -15.97
CA VAL A 36 4.89 33.11 -15.77
C VAL A 36 4.51 32.13 -16.87
N LEU A 37 5.51 31.72 -17.66
CA LEU A 37 5.41 30.84 -18.81
C LEU A 37 4.72 29.51 -18.44
N ALA A 38 3.46 29.34 -18.82
CA ALA A 38 2.84 28.02 -18.85
C ALA A 38 3.38 27.25 -20.06
N ARG A 39 4.40 26.39 -19.84
CA ARG A 39 4.79 25.40 -20.84
C ARG A 39 3.66 24.37 -20.93
N ARG A 40 3.10 24.24 -22.12
CA ARG A 40 2.12 23.22 -22.51
C ARG A 40 2.87 21.89 -22.55
N VAL A 41 2.67 21.04 -21.56
CA VAL A 41 3.12 19.65 -21.60
C VAL A 41 2.06 18.88 -22.39
N GLU A 42 2.47 18.27 -23.50
CA GLU A 42 1.65 17.30 -24.22
C GLU A 42 1.55 16.04 -23.35
N TYR A 43 0.32 15.64 -23.02
CA TYR A 43 0.05 14.48 -22.17
C TYR A 43 -0.04 13.24 -23.06
N ASP A 44 0.99 12.40 -23.03
CA ASP A 44 0.89 11.02 -23.50
C ASP A 44 0.16 10.20 -22.42
N GLU A 45 -1.10 9.83 -22.68
CA GLU A 45 -1.93 9.04 -21.75
C GLU A 45 -1.36 7.64 -21.46
N GLU A 46 -0.45 7.13 -22.31
CA GLU A 46 0.09 5.77 -22.22
C GLU A 46 1.24 5.61 -21.20
N SER A 47 1.72 6.72 -20.62
CA SER A 47 2.85 6.74 -19.65
C SER A 47 2.46 7.19 -18.23
N LEU A 48 1.17 7.24 -17.88
CA LEU A 48 0.68 7.80 -16.61
C LEU A 48 0.88 6.89 -15.38
N ALA A 49 1.30 5.65 -15.54
CA ALA A 49 1.76 4.84 -14.42
C ALA A 49 3.26 5.09 -14.21
N GLY A 50 3.60 6.13 -13.44
CA GLY A 50 4.96 6.31 -12.96
C GLY A 50 5.46 5.04 -12.24
N GLU A 51 6.77 4.81 -12.23
CA GLU A 51 7.33 3.68 -11.49
C GLU A 51 6.86 3.73 -10.02
N PRO A 52 6.41 2.60 -9.43
CA PRO A 52 5.97 2.55 -8.04
C PRO A 52 7.02 3.21 -7.13
N GLN A 53 6.62 4.03 -6.15
CA GLN A 53 7.58 4.72 -5.29
C GLN A 53 8.19 3.77 -4.25
N TYR A 54 7.43 2.75 -3.85
CA TYR A 54 7.81 1.78 -2.84
C TYR A 54 7.70 0.34 -3.35
N ASP A 55 8.61 -0.49 -2.89
CA ASP A 55 8.68 -1.90 -3.25
C ASP A 55 8.06 -2.79 -2.14
N VAL A 56 8.25 -2.38 -0.87
CA VAL A 56 7.90 -3.17 0.31
C VAL A 56 7.20 -2.32 1.36
N PHE A 57 6.05 -2.79 1.87
CA PHE A 57 5.35 -2.14 2.98
C PHE A 57 5.76 -2.76 4.33
N ILE A 58 6.13 -1.95 5.32
CA ILE A 58 6.45 -2.42 6.67
C ILE A 58 5.29 -2.05 7.61
N ASN A 59 4.44 -3.03 7.90
CA ASN A 59 3.33 -2.91 8.85
C ASN A 59 3.84 -3.29 10.24
N HIS A 60 3.76 -2.38 11.20
CA HIS A 60 4.37 -2.58 12.51
C HIS A 60 3.70 -1.75 13.62
N ARG A 61 3.92 -2.16 14.87
CA ARG A 61 3.57 -1.33 16.02
C ARG A 61 4.75 -0.43 16.39
N GLY A 62 4.59 0.88 16.15
CA GLY A 62 5.63 1.87 16.38
C GLY A 62 6.22 1.86 17.79
N VAL A 63 5.39 1.78 18.83
CA VAL A 63 5.88 1.82 20.23
C VAL A 63 6.81 0.65 20.56
N ASP A 64 6.61 -0.51 19.93
CA ASP A 64 7.38 -1.72 20.18
C ASP A 64 8.64 -1.81 19.30
N THR A 65 8.53 -1.38 18.04
CA THR A 65 9.48 -1.80 17.00
C THR A 65 10.16 -0.66 16.24
N LYS A 66 9.72 0.60 16.38
CA LYS A 66 10.25 1.75 15.60
C LYS A 66 11.72 2.06 15.82
N ARG A 67 12.28 1.69 16.98
CA ARG A 67 13.71 1.90 17.32
C ARG A 67 14.50 0.60 17.33
N THR A 68 13.89 -0.50 16.87
CA THR A 68 14.48 -1.83 16.87
C THR A 68 14.28 -2.47 15.49
N VAL A 69 13.58 -3.61 15.40
CA VAL A 69 13.47 -4.43 14.19
C VAL A 69 12.94 -3.66 12.98
N ALA A 70 11.93 -2.80 13.12
CA ALA A 70 11.32 -2.13 11.97
C ALA A 70 12.30 -1.14 11.32
N ARG A 71 13.04 -0.38 12.14
CA ARG A 71 14.05 0.56 11.65
C ARG A 71 15.25 -0.16 11.06
N LEU A 72 15.74 -1.20 11.72
CA LEU A 72 16.87 -1.99 11.24
C LEU A 72 16.55 -2.67 9.91
N LEU A 73 15.35 -3.22 9.76
CA LEU A 73 14.88 -3.80 8.51
C LEU A 73 14.77 -2.74 7.41
N TYR A 74 14.16 -1.59 7.70
CA TYR A 74 14.06 -0.48 6.75
C TYR A 74 15.45 -0.07 6.22
N ASP A 75 16.41 0.14 7.13
CA ASP A 75 17.78 0.53 6.77
C ASP A 75 18.49 -0.57 5.97
N ARG A 76 18.29 -1.84 6.33
CA ARG A 76 18.86 -2.99 5.61
C ARG A 76 18.31 -3.12 4.19
N LEU A 77 17.00 -2.95 4.00
CA LEU A 77 16.36 -2.95 2.69
C LEU A 77 16.90 -1.81 1.82
N ALA A 78 17.02 -0.60 2.38
CA ALA A 78 17.56 0.56 1.68
C ALA A 78 19.02 0.35 1.23
N GLN A 79 19.86 -0.29 2.06
CA GLN A 79 21.24 -0.66 1.69
C GLN A 79 21.29 -1.64 0.50
N SER A 80 20.25 -2.45 0.33
CA SER A 80 20.09 -3.36 -0.81
C SER A 80 19.37 -2.73 -2.02
N GLY A 81 19.10 -1.42 -1.98
CA GLY A 81 18.41 -0.70 -3.06
C GLY A 81 16.90 -0.92 -3.10
N ILE A 82 16.30 -1.52 -2.06
CA ILE A 82 14.86 -1.74 -1.95
C ILE A 82 14.22 -0.56 -1.23
N ARG A 83 13.17 0.02 -1.82
CA ARG A 83 12.46 1.18 -1.27
C ARG A 83 11.35 0.71 -0.35
N GLY A 84 11.59 0.78 0.96
CA GLY A 84 10.58 0.48 1.97
C GLY A 84 9.62 1.64 2.19
N PHE A 85 8.33 1.35 2.38
CA PHE A 85 7.39 2.23 3.06
C PHE A 85 7.36 1.89 4.55
N LEU A 86 7.74 2.84 5.41
CA LEU A 86 7.63 2.74 6.87
C LEU A 86 6.99 4.03 7.35
N ASP A 87 5.79 3.94 7.92
CA ASP A 87 4.92 5.06 8.28
C ASP A 87 5.66 6.26 8.93
N ASN A 88 6.49 6.01 9.94
CA ASN A 88 7.24 7.02 10.68
C ASN A 88 8.45 7.62 9.92
N MET A 89 8.86 7.03 8.80
CA MET A 89 9.95 7.50 7.93
C MET A 89 9.45 8.07 6.60
N SER A 90 8.33 7.56 6.09
CA SER A 90 7.84 7.82 4.73
C SER A 90 6.83 8.97 4.68
N MET A 91 6.26 9.38 5.82
CA MET A 91 5.29 10.48 5.89
C MET A 91 5.91 11.79 6.40
N ARG A 92 5.42 12.92 5.88
CA ARG A 92 5.78 14.28 6.30
C ARG A 92 4.68 14.91 7.16
N PRO A 93 5.02 15.88 8.03
CA PRO A 93 4.01 16.67 8.72
C PRO A 93 3.04 17.33 7.72
N GLY A 94 1.74 17.05 7.88
CA GLY A 94 0.68 17.52 6.98
C GLY A 94 0.12 16.46 6.02
N ASP A 95 0.78 15.30 5.89
CA ASP A 95 0.27 14.19 5.07
C ASP A 95 -1.00 13.59 5.69
N ARG A 96 -1.94 13.19 4.84
CA ARG A 96 -3.16 12.51 5.26
C ARG A 96 -2.87 11.03 5.48
N LEU A 97 -2.72 10.65 6.75
CA LEU A 97 -2.34 9.31 7.20
C LEU A 97 -2.95 8.16 6.38
N ARG A 98 -4.29 8.12 6.29
CA ARG A 98 -5.01 7.02 5.61
C ARG A 98 -4.78 6.99 4.10
N GLU A 99 -4.68 8.16 3.46
CA GLU A 99 -4.45 8.27 2.02
C GLU A 99 -3.02 7.85 1.69
N THR A 100 -2.03 8.34 2.45
CA THR A 100 -0.62 8.01 2.24
C THR A 100 -0.33 6.53 2.47
N ILE A 101 -0.91 5.93 3.52
CA ILE A 101 -0.77 4.49 3.77
C ILE A 101 -1.44 3.67 2.67
N SER A 102 -2.66 4.05 2.24
CA SER A 102 -3.36 3.33 1.17
C SER A 102 -2.58 3.38 -0.14
N ALA A 103 -1.97 4.53 -0.47
CA ALA A 103 -1.08 4.67 -1.62
C ALA A 103 0.15 3.75 -1.47
N GLY A 104 0.84 3.78 -0.32
CA GLY A 104 1.98 2.91 -0.04
C GLY A 104 1.65 1.42 -0.19
N ILE A 105 0.52 0.97 0.37
CA ILE A 105 0.03 -0.41 0.19
C ILE A 105 -0.23 -0.72 -1.28
N SER A 106 -0.87 0.20 -2.02
CA SER A 106 -1.22 -0.03 -3.42
C SER A 106 0.01 -0.27 -4.29
N GLU A 107 1.09 0.48 -4.04
CA GLU A 107 2.34 0.43 -4.80
C GLU A 107 3.21 -0.79 -4.45
N CYS A 108 3.19 -1.24 -3.20
CA CYS A 108 4.01 -2.37 -2.76
C CYS A 108 3.42 -3.70 -3.24
N SER A 109 4.27 -4.65 -3.64
CA SER A 109 3.84 -6.02 -3.98
C SER A 109 4.09 -7.02 -2.84
N VAL A 110 5.07 -6.70 -1.99
CA VAL A 110 5.46 -7.46 -0.80
C VAL A 110 5.24 -6.58 0.44
N ALA A 111 4.85 -7.20 1.55
CA ALA A 111 4.75 -6.56 2.84
C ALA A 111 5.40 -7.41 3.93
N VAL A 112 5.99 -6.75 4.92
CA VAL A 112 6.47 -7.37 6.15
C VAL A 112 5.55 -6.92 7.28
N ALA A 113 4.87 -7.88 7.92
CA ALA A 113 3.99 -7.61 9.06
C ALA A 113 4.70 -8.04 10.35
N ILE A 114 5.08 -7.06 11.18
CA ILE A 114 5.85 -7.28 12.42
C ILE A 114 4.90 -7.28 13.61
N PHE A 115 4.42 -8.47 13.98
CA PHE A 115 3.55 -8.68 15.12
C PHE A 115 4.36 -8.61 16.42
N SER A 116 3.88 -7.82 17.38
CA SER A 116 4.56 -7.51 18.65
C SER A 116 3.53 -7.44 19.79
N PRO A 117 3.95 -7.43 21.07
CA PRO A 117 3.02 -7.56 22.20
C PRO A 117 1.88 -6.52 22.21
N SER A 118 2.15 -5.27 21.83
CA SER A 118 1.14 -4.20 21.77
C SER A 118 0.60 -3.97 20.35
N TYR A 119 0.79 -4.92 19.43
CA TYR A 119 0.32 -4.77 18.05
C TYR A 119 -1.19 -4.61 17.99
N PHE A 120 -1.93 -5.39 18.78
CA PHE A 120 -3.39 -5.40 18.79
C PHE A 120 -4.00 -4.13 19.40
N ASP A 121 -3.25 -3.36 20.20
CA ASP A 121 -3.76 -2.11 20.78
C ASP A 121 -3.83 -0.95 19.75
N SER A 122 -3.59 -1.23 18.46
CA SER A 122 -3.59 -0.26 17.37
C SER A 122 -4.55 -0.73 16.28
N GLU A 123 -5.70 -0.08 16.21
CA GLU A 123 -6.65 -0.24 15.11
C GLU A 123 -5.95 -0.03 13.75
N TYR A 124 -5.05 0.95 13.67
CA TYR A 124 -4.30 1.21 12.44
C TYR A 124 -3.47 0.01 11.98
N CYS A 125 -2.80 -0.69 12.90
CA CYS A 125 -2.02 -1.88 12.54
C CYS A 125 -2.92 -2.99 11.99
N LEU A 126 -4.10 -3.19 12.60
CA LEU A 126 -5.09 -4.18 12.16
C LEU A 126 -5.74 -3.80 10.82
N TRP A 127 -6.07 -2.53 10.64
CA TRP A 127 -6.60 -2.00 9.39
C TRP A 127 -5.61 -2.14 8.23
N GLU A 128 -4.33 -1.82 8.46
CA GLU A 128 -3.26 -2.04 7.48
C GLU A 128 -3.14 -3.51 7.09
N LEU A 129 -3.09 -4.41 8.07
CA LEU A 129 -3.00 -5.85 7.82
C LEU A 129 -4.19 -6.37 7.01
N ALA A 130 -5.42 -5.98 7.37
CA ALA A 130 -6.61 -6.35 6.60
C ALA A 130 -6.54 -5.83 5.17
N THR A 131 -6.12 -4.58 4.99
CA THR A 131 -5.98 -3.97 3.66
C THR A 131 -4.91 -4.68 2.81
N LEU A 132 -3.79 -5.09 3.43
CA LEU A 132 -2.74 -5.88 2.77
C LEU A 132 -3.26 -7.23 2.30
N VAL A 133 -4.00 -7.95 3.16
CA VAL A 133 -4.59 -9.25 2.85
C VAL A 133 -5.63 -9.13 1.73
N GLU A 134 -6.54 -8.16 1.81
CA GLU A 134 -7.57 -7.90 0.79
C GLU A 134 -6.99 -7.53 -0.56
N SER A 135 -5.88 -6.78 -0.54
CA SER A 135 -5.14 -6.41 -1.74
C SER A 135 -4.24 -7.54 -2.25
N ARG A 136 -4.32 -8.74 -1.68
CA ARG A 136 -3.57 -9.95 -2.04
C ARG A 136 -2.05 -9.72 -2.08
N LYS A 137 -1.54 -8.88 -1.19
CA LYS A 137 -0.10 -8.64 -1.10
C LYS A 137 0.58 -9.90 -0.57
N THR A 138 1.83 -10.13 -0.98
CA THR A 138 2.63 -11.20 -0.36
C THR A 138 3.08 -10.71 1.01
N ILE A 139 2.59 -11.35 2.08
CA ILE A 139 2.91 -10.97 3.45
C ILE A 139 3.97 -11.91 4.01
N ILE A 140 5.03 -11.34 4.58
CA ILE A 140 6.06 -12.04 5.35
C ILE A 140 5.81 -11.73 6.83
N PRO A 141 5.26 -12.67 7.61
CA PRO A 141 5.04 -12.47 9.05
C PRO A 141 6.35 -12.49 9.83
N ILE A 142 6.51 -11.56 10.76
CA ILE A 142 7.53 -11.61 11.80
C ILE A 142 6.83 -11.64 13.16
N PHE A 143 7.06 -12.68 13.94
CA PHE A 143 6.53 -12.86 15.28
C PHE A 143 7.59 -12.37 16.29
N TYR A 144 7.51 -11.11 16.68
CA TYR A 144 8.48 -10.42 17.53
C TYR A 144 8.04 -10.45 18.99
N ASN A 145 8.64 -11.35 19.78
CA ASN A 145 8.30 -11.61 21.19
C ASN A 145 6.87 -12.10 21.43
N ILE A 146 6.25 -12.70 20.41
CA ILE A 146 4.93 -13.33 20.50
C ILE A 146 4.94 -14.64 19.71
N LYS A 147 3.94 -15.50 19.93
CA LYS A 147 3.77 -16.74 19.16
C LYS A 147 2.71 -16.57 18.07
N PRO A 148 2.76 -17.35 16.97
CA PRO A 148 1.67 -17.39 16.00
C PRO A 148 0.30 -17.72 16.60
N SER A 149 0.27 -18.51 17.70
CA SER A 149 -0.96 -18.80 18.43
C SER A 149 -1.65 -17.57 18.99
N ASP A 150 -0.89 -16.51 19.25
CA ASP A 150 -1.34 -15.29 19.93
C ASP A 150 -1.97 -14.30 18.94
N LEU A 151 -1.91 -14.58 17.63
CA LEU A 151 -2.62 -13.82 16.59
C LEU A 151 -4.11 -14.15 16.59
N VAL A 152 -4.78 -13.69 17.64
CA VAL A 152 -6.22 -13.73 17.80
C VAL A 152 -6.67 -12.34 18.18
N LEU A 153 -7.73 -11.83 17.54
CA LEU A 153 -8.27 -10.53 17.89
C LEU A 153 -8.73 -10.57 19.36
N PRO A 154 -8.24 -9.67 20.24
CA PRO A 154 -8.68 -9.61 21.62
C PRO A 154 -10.19 -9.47 21.74
N GLU A 155 -10.80 -10.22 22.65
CA GLU A 155 -12.26 -10.22 22.85
C GLU A 155 -12.80 -8.81 23.16
N ALA A 156 -12.04 -8.02 23.92
CA ALA A 156 -12.39 -6.63 24.23
C ALA A 156 -12.50 -5.75 22.97
N LEU A 157 -11.68 -5.99 21.95
CA LEU A 157 -11.77 -5.29 20.67
C LEU A 157 -12.89 -5.86 19.81
N ALA A 158 -13.06 -7.18 19.82
CA ALA A 158 -14.11 -7.86 19.05
C ALA A 158 -15.53 -7.49 19.52
N ALA A 159 -15.69 -7.18 20.81
CA ALA A 159 -16.95 -6.80 21.44
C ALA A 159 -17.12 -5.28 21.63
N SER A 160 -16.16 -4.45 21.18
CA SER A 160 -16.27 -2.99 21.32
C SER A 160 -17.26 -2.42 20.31
N ASP A 161 -18.09 -1.48 20.76
CA ASP A 161 -19.01 -0.70 19.92
C ASP A 161 -18.27 0.34 19.05
N ASP A 162 -16.97 0.55 19.29
CA ASP A 162 -16.14 1.48 18.51
C ASP A 162 -15.87 0.95 17.08
N TYR A 163 -16.03 -0.35 16.84
CA TYR A 163 -15.75 -0.99 15.57
C TYR A 163 -17.01 -1.47 14.87
N LEU A 164 -17.06 -1.27 13.56
CA LEU A 164 -18.11 -1.88 12.74
C LEU A 164 -17.93 -3.40 12.74
N PRO A 165 -19.02 -4.20 12.81
CA PRO A 165 -18.93 -5.66 12.75
C PRO A 165 -18.17 -6.17 11.52
N GLN A 166 -18.24 -5.43 10.41
CA GLN A 166 -17.51 -5.74 9.18
C GLN A 166 -16.00 -5.60 9.34
N ASP A 167 -15.52 -4.60 10.07
CA ASP A 167 -14.10 -4.40 10.33
C ASP A 167 -13.55 -5.48 11.28
N VAL A 168 -14.31 -5.85 12.30
CA VAL A 168 -13.97 -6.97 13.19
C VAL A 168 -13.74 -8.27 12.41
N GLU A 169 -14.63 -8.60 11.47
CA GLU A 169 -14.48 -9.80 10.64
C GLU A 169 -13.30 -9.72 9.68
N ARG A 170 -13.04 -8.53 9.10
CA ARG A 170 -11.85 -8.27 8.28
C ARG A 170 -10.57 -8.51 9.09
N TYR A 171 -10.49 -8.00 10.31
CA TYR A 171 -9.32 -8.17 11.19
C TYR A 171 -9.11 -9.64 11.58
N LYS A 172 -10.19 -10.35 11.97
CA LYS A 172 -10.11 -11.78 12.28
C LYS A 172 -9.61 -12.59 11.09
N TYR A 173 -10.11 -12.30 9.90
CA TYR A 173 -9.65 -12.96 8.67
C TYR A 173 -8.17 -12.70 8.42
N ALA A 174 -7.74 -11.44 8.50
CA ALA A 174 -6.37 -11.04 8.23
C ALA A 174 -5.36 -11.66 9.21
N LEU A 175 -5.69 -11.69 10.51
CA LEU A 175 -4.88 -12.34 11.54
C LEU A 175 -4.78 -13.85 11.31
N ARG A 176 -5.87 -14.49 10.89
CA ARG A 176 -5.89 -15.92 10.57
C ARG A 176 -4.99 -16.24 9.37
N GLU A 177 -5.05 -15.44 8.30
CA GLU A 177 -4.18 -15.62 7.14
C GLU A 177 -2.70 -15.47 7.52
N ALA A 178 -2.37 -14.42 8.29
CA ALA A 178 -1.00 -14.18 8.75
C ALA A 178 -0.48 -15.31 9.66
N LYS A 179 -1.32 -15.80 10.59
CA LYS A 179 -1.02 -16.94 11.47
C LYS A 179 -0.74 -18.24 10.70
N ASN A 180 -1.41 -18.44 9.57
CA ASN A 180 -1.26 -19.63 8.72
C ASN A 180 -0.20 -19.46 7.64
N THR A 181 0.54 -18.36 7.65
CA THR A 181 1.65 -18.09 6.74
C THR A 181 2.96 -18.39 7.46
N VAL A 182 3.90 -19.07 6.79
CA VAL A 182 5.24 -19.31 7.33
C VAL A 182 5.94 -17.96 7.52
N GLY A 183 6.40 -17.71 8.74
CA GLY A 183 7.06 -16.46 9.12
C GLY A 183 8.33 -16.68 9.92
N LEU A 184 8.96 -15.58 10.31
CA LEU A 184 10.16 -15.56 11.14
C LEU A 184 9.75 -15.34 12.60
N THR A 185 10.41 -16.02 13.53
CA THR A 185 10.16 -15.85 14.97
C THR A 185 11.36 -15.21 15.63
N TYR A 186 11.11 -14.35 16.62
CA TYR A 186 12.15 -13.72 17.42
C TYR A 186 11.75 -13.67 18.88
N ASP A 187 12.70 -14.05 19.75
CA ASP A 187 12.60 -13.92 21.19
C ASP A 187 13.78 -13.06 21.67
N SER A 188 13.50 -11.92 22.28
CA SER A 188 14.51 -10.99 22.79
C SER A 188 15.41 -11.56 23.89
N ALA A 189 15.01 -12.63 24.57
CA ALA A 189 15.82 -13.27 25.59
C ALA A 189 16.92 -14.16 25.00
N THR A 190 16.78 -14.62 23.76
CA THR A 190 17.66 -15.65 23.16
C THR A 190 18.11 -15.38 21.73
N GLY A 191 17.41 -14.50 21.01
CA GLY A 191 17.58 -14.28 19.60
C GLY A 191 18.60 -13.22 19.23
N ASP A 192 19.20 -13.36 18.06
CA ASP A 192 20.03 -12.35 17.42
C ASP A 192 19.18 -11.48 16.49
N ILE A 193 19.09 -10.19 16.81
CA ILE A 193 18.31 -9.23 16.02
C ILE A 193 18.88 -9.02 14.62
N ALA A 194 20.21 -9.12 14.45
CA ALA A 194 20.86 -8.96 13.16
C ALA A 194 20.57 -10.15 12.23
N GLU A 195 20.50 -11.37 12.80
CA GLU A 195 20.08 -12.57 12.08
C GLU A 195 18.62 -12.43 11.61
N LEU A 196 17.72 -12.00 12.51
CA LEU A 196 16.32 -11.75 12.15
C LEU A 196 16.19 -10.75 10.99
N VAL A 197 16.89 -9.61 11.10
CA VAL A 197 16.84 -8.55 10.09
C VAL A 197 17.38 -9.04 8.74
N SER A 198 18.46 -9.82 8.76
CA SER A 198 19.04 -10.40 7.55
C SER A 198 18.08 -11.40 6.90
N ALA A 199 17.53 -12.34 7.68
CA ALA A 199 16.56 -13.31 7.20
C ALA A 199 15.29 -12.66 6.63
N ALA A 200 14.81 -11.58 7.26
CA ALA A 200 13.67 -10.82 6.77
C ALA A 200 13.97 -10.11 5.43
N ALA A 201 15.14 -9.49 5.30
CA ALA A 201 15.56 -8.85 4.05
C ALA A 201 15.75 -9.88 2.92
N ASP A 202 16.32 -11.05 3.22
CA ASP A 202 16.49 -12.13 2.26
C ASP A 202 15.15 -12.71 1.79
N ALA A 203 14.19 -12.87 2.71
CA ALA A 203 12.83 -13.30 2.38
C ALA A 203 12.13 -12.29 1.45
N VAL A 204 12.28 -11.00 1.72
CA VAL A 204 11.78 -9.93 0.84
C VAL A 204 12.39 -10.05 -0.56
N LEU A 205 13.71 -10.11 -0.66
CA LEU A 205 14.44 -10.25 -1.92
C LEU A 205 13.96 -11.46 -2.72
N TYR A 206 13.84 -12.62 -2.06
CA TYR A 206 13.35 -13.85 -2.67
C TYR A 206 11.96 -13.66 -3.30
N HIS A 207 11.02 -13.05 -2.58
CA HIS A 207 9.66 -12.84 -3.07
C HIS A 207 9.59 -11.83 -4.22
N MET A 208 10.39 -10.76 -4.16
CA MET A 208 10.50 -9.79 -5.26
C MET A 208 11.05 -10.45 -6.54
N GLU A 209 12.13 -11.24 -6.43
CA GLU A 209 12.68 -11.96 -7.58
C GLU A 209 11.70 -12.99 -8.14
N LYS A 210 10.99 -13.71 -7.27
CA LYS A 210 9.98 -14.69 -7.67
C LYS A 210 8.88 -14.03 -8.50
N MET A 211 8.40 -12.85 -8.10
CA MET A 211 7.38 -12.10 -8.84
C MET A 211 7.87 -11.67 -10.22
N VAL A 212 9.10 -11.15 -10.33
CA VAL A 212 9.69 -10.77 -11.63
C VAL A 212 9.78 -11.98 -12.56
N ARG A 213 10.14 -13.16 -12.04
CA ARG A 213 10.20 -14.41 -12.84
C ARG A 213 8.81 -14.85 -13.31
N VAL A 214 7.79 -14.75 -12.47
CA VAL A 214 6.40 -15.09 -12.84
C VAL A 214 5.89 -14.16 -13.94
N GLN A 215 6.04 -12.84 -13.76
CA GLN A 215 5.60 -11.84 -14.74
C GLN A 215 6.25 -12.06 -16.12
N ARG A 216 7.56 -12.34 -16.14
CA ARG A 216 8.28 -12.64 -17.39
C ARG A 216 7.74 -13.89 -18.08
N ARG A 217 7.41 -14.94 -17.32
CA ARG A 217 6.84 -16.18 -17.89
C ARG A 217 5.45 -15.95 -18.47
N GLU A 218 4.58 -15.26 -17.76
CA GLU A 218 3.23 -14.92 -18.24
C GLU A 218 3.28 -14.08 -19.52
N THR A 219 4.19 -13.10 -19.58
CA THR A 219 4.40 -12.26 -20.77
C THR A 219 4.89 -13.06 -21.98
N ILE A 220 5.72 -14.09 -21.77
CA ILE A 220 6.18 -14.98 -22.85
C ILE A 220 5.02 -15.85 -23.35
N VAL A 221 4.25 -16.44 -22.42
CA VAL A 221 3.11 -17.32 -22.76
C VAL A 221 2.00 -16.55 -23.48
N SER A 222 1.73 -15.30 -23.09
CA SER A 222 0.68 -14.48 -23.74
C SER A 222 1.03 -13.99 -25.14
N ARG A 223 2.27 -14.20 -25.60
CA ARG A 223 2.77 -13.78 -26.92
C ARG A 223 2.96 -14.95 -27.90
N LEU A 224 2.67 -16.19 -27.46
CA LEU A 224 2.67 -17.40 -28.27
C LEU A 224 1.23 -17.77 -28.66
#